data_AF-A0A2T2UIW9-F1
#
_entry.id   AF-A0A2T2UIW9-F1
#
_cell.length_a   1.000
_cell.length_b   1.000
_cell.length_c   1.000
_cell.angle_alpha   90.00
_cell.angle_beta   90.00
_cell.angle_gamma   90.00
#
_symmetry.space_group_name_H-M   'P 1'
#
loop_
_entity.id
_entity.type
_entity.pdbx_description
1 polymer ?
#
loop_
_entity_poly.entity_id
_entity_poly.type
_entity_poly.pdbx_seq_one_letter_code
_entity_poly.pdbx_strand_id
1 'polypeptide(L)'
;MRNPLTRYARWLHLDYPGGTVETLPPNRKPRFPMRNPLTRYARWLHLDYPGGTVETLPRVDERFRTNVEGVYVVGDLRATAPVKEELVDELEAQTTDIEVRRAEAEKVERRDGHLTVVTGDADDDFIEARRVIVAIGRSGNFRTLDVPGEERGQVHHRLHDPGAHAGQDVLVIGGGDSAAEAAIALAEAGARVTLSYRRSTFTRPKPENTERLRKLAEAGAAEDSDGGGSLRLIMESNVEEIREDDVRLTVADGGSGGLETVSADVVFAMIGREAPLDFFRRSGIELRGDWGATPDSWKAMLTSASWLKGLNWTRIGGFAAFFLFMCAVFSWKNSSGLLYGWTQAAGAFPFTLSAWAQSLPEHSLGSVLLTSASSPSFYYTLAYSAIVVIFGWRRVQRRGTEYVAWQTATLAAIQVVPLFLLPEIILPYLGGNGLLPGGLLDALFPTSEWSVHGREYWRAYGFILAWPLSVYNVFTSEPLWWWLGICFVQTFVLIPGMIYFWGKGAYCGWICSCGALAETLGDQHRDKMPHGPKW
;
A
#
# COMPACT_ATOMS: atom_id res chain seq x y z
N MET A 1 -38.95 -14.30 31.16
CA MET A 1 -37.70 -14.43 30.37
C MET A 1 -37.89 -15.56 29.36
N ARG A 2 -38.13 -15.23 28.08
CA ARG A 2 -38.32 -16.24 27.03
C ARG A 2 -36.97 -16.53 26.38
N ASN A 3 -36.66 -17.81 26.22
CA ASN A 3 -35.39 -18.34 25.73
C ASN A 3 -35.13 -17.91 24.26
N PRO A 4 -33.96 -17.33 23.92
CA PRO A 4 -33.63 -16.90 22.56
C PRO A 4 -33.61 -18.04 21.53
N LEU A 5 -33.42 -19.29 21.95
CA LEU A 5 -33.45 -20.46 21.05
C LEU A 5 -34.86 -20.74 20.47
N THR A 6 -35.92 -20.30 21.15
CA THR A 6 -37.31 -20.49 20.68
C THR A 6 -37.68 -19.57 19.51
N ARG A 7 -36.94 -18.48 19.25
CA ARG A 7 -37.12 -17.66 18.03
C ARG A 7 -36.48 -18.33 16.81
N TYR A 8 -35.37 -19.03 17.00
CA TYR A 8 -34.63 -19.71 15.91
C TYR A 8 -35.42 -20.89 15.31
N ALA A 9 -36.14 -21.66 16.14
CA ALA A 9 -36.85 -22.85 15.69
C ALA A 9 -38.11 -22.57 14.86
N ARG A 10 -38.68 -21.36 14.92
CA ARG A 10 -39.90 -21.01 14.18
C ARG A 10 -39.62 -20.50 12.76
N TRP A 11 -38.36 -20.18 12.43
CA TRP A 11 -37.96 -19.58 11.15
C TRP A 11 -37.58 -20.61 10.08
N LEU A 12 -37.26 -21.85 10.46
CA LEU A 12 -36.89 -22.94 9.53
C LEU A 12 -38.07 -23.52 8.70
N HIS A 13 -39.30 -23.03 8.88
CA HIS A 13 -40.52 -23.65 8.32
C HIS A 13 -41.51 -22.68 7.65
N LEU A 14 -41.05 -21.60 7.01
CA LEU A 14 -41.91 -20.80 6.15
C LEU A 14 -41.50 -20.92 4.68
N ASP A 15 -42.35 -21.61 3.93
CA ASP A 15 -42.31 -21.76 2.48
C ASP A 15 -42.24 -20.40 1.78
N TYR A 16 -41.24 -20.21 0.92
CA TYR A 16 -41.20 -19.10 -0.04
C TYR A 16 -41.71 -19.59 -1.39
N PRO A 17 -42.65 -18.88 -2.05
CA PRO A 17 -43.20 -19.31 -3.33
C PRO A 17 -42.15 -19.22 -4.43
N GLY A 18 -41.94 -20.33 -5.13
CA GLY A 18 -40.89 -20.52 -6.11
C GLY A 18 -40.91 -19.52 -7.28
N GLY A 19 -39.80 -18.81 -7.45
CA GLY A 19 -39.42 -18.16 -8.70
C GLY A 19 -38.19 -18.87 -9.26
N THR A 20 -38.31 -19.50 -10.42
CA THR A 20 -37.19 -20.13 -11.14
C THR A 20 -36.19 -19.06 -11.58
N VAL A 21 -35.00 -19.08 -10.98
CA VAL A 21 -33.86 -18.27 -11.44
C VAL A 21 -33.30 -18.90 -12.71
N GLU A 22 -33.51 -18.22 -13.84
CA GLU A 22 -32.96 -18.60 -15.13
C GLU A 22 -31.42 -18.45 -15.10
N THR A 23 -30.70 -19.57 -15.13
CA THR A 23 -29.24 -19.57 -15.16
C THR A 23 -28.76 -19.18 -16.55
N LEU A 24 -28.28 -17.95 -16.73
CA LEU A 24 -27.54 -17.57 -17.94
C LEU A 24 -26.22 -18.37 -18.02
N PRO A 25 -25.84 -18.86 -19.21
CA PRO A 25 -24.65 -19.69 -19.36
C PRO A 25 -23.37 -18.86 -19.08
N PRO A 26 -22.32 -19.49 -18.53
CA PRO A 26 -21.06 -18.81 -18.30
C PRO A 26 -20.48 -18.31 -19.63
N ASN A 27 -20.10 -17.04 -19.65
CA ASN A 27 -19.53 -16.36 -20.81
C ASN A 27 -18.26 -17.10 -21.27
N ARG A 28 -18.37 -17.95 -22.30
CA ARG A 28 -17.23 -18.68 -22.87
C ARG A 28 -16.40 -17.72 -23.71
N LYS A 29 -15.18 -17.40 -23.25
CA LYS A 29 -14.18 -16.72 -24.08
C LYS A 29 -14.00 -17.46 -25.41
N PRO A 30 -13.84 -16.77 -26.55
CA PRO A 30 -13.64 -17.42 -27.85
C PRO A 30 -12.31 -18.18 -27.86
N ARG A 31 -12.39 -19.52 -27.92
CA ARG A 31 -11.23 -20.39 -28.15
C ARG A 31 -10.95 -20.46 -29.65
N PHE A 32 -10.02 -19.65 -30.14
CA PHE A 32 -9.44 -19.88 -31.47
C PHE A 32 -8.38 -21.00 -31.38
N PRO A 33 -8.45 -22.04 -32.23
CA PRO A 33 -7.42 -23.08 -32.26
C PRO A 33 -6.19 -22.53 -32.99
N MET A 34 -5.18 -22.04 -32.24
CA MET A 34 -3.94 -21.55 -32.84
C MET A 34 -2.85 -22.62 -32.75
N ARG A 35 -2.32 -23.02 -33.91
CA ARG A 35 -1.32 -24.09 -34.05
C ARG A 35 0.14 -23.65 -33.84
N ASN A 36 0.46 -22.35 -33.86
CA ASN A 36 1.84 -21.88 -33.79
C ASN A 36 2.27 -21.51 -32.35
N PRO A 37 3.25 -22.22 -31.75
CA PRO A 37 3.72 -21.95 -30.38
C PRO A 37 4.39 -20.58 -30.20
N LEU A 38 5.07 -20.05 -31.24
CA LEU A 38 5.74 -18.75 -31.17
C LEU A 38 4.73 -17.59 -31.14
N THR A 39 3.68 -17.65 -31.95
CA THR A 39 2.62 -16.64 -31.95
C THR A 39 1.82 -16.65 -30.66
N ARG A 40 1.62 -17.84 -30.07
CA ARG A 40 0.98 -18.00 -28.76
C ARG A 40 1.83 -17.39 -27.64
N TYR A 41 3.15 -17.58 -27.70
CA TYR A 41 4.09 -16.99 -26.75
C TYR A 41 4.16 -15.45 -26.88
N ALA A 42 4.27 -14.92 -28.09
CA ALA A 42 4.27 -13.47 -28.33
C ALA A 42 2.97 -12.79 -27.87
N ARG A 43 1.81 -13.43 -28.08
CA ARG A 43 0.52 -12.90 -27.61
C ARG A 43 0.40 -12.92 -26.08
N TRP A 44 0.88 -13.99 -25.45
CA TRP A 44 0.96 -14.09 -23.99
C TRP A 44 1.82 -12.96 -23.37
N LEU A 45 2.90 -12.56 -24.05
CA LEU A 45 3.76 -11.44 -23.64
C LEU A 45 3.05 -10.07 -23.66
N HIS A 46 2.05 -9.88 -24.54
CA HIS A 46 1.54 -8.54 -24.89
C HIS A 46 0.07 -8.23 -24.55
N LEU A 47 -0.81 -9.20 -24.25
CA LEU A 47 -2.27 -8.94 -24.37
C LEU A 47 -3.22 -9.36 -23.24
N ASP A 48 -2.76 -9.88 -22.11
CA ASP A 48 -3.67 -10.16 -20.96
C ASP A 48 -3.29 -9.32 -19.74
N TYR A 49 -3.59 -8.02 -19.82
CA TYR A 49 -3.73 -7.17 -18.64
C TYR A 49 -5.11 -7.48 -18.02
N PRO A 50 -5.24 -7.75 -16.71
CA PRO A 50 -6.56 -7.92 -16.11
C PRO A 50 -7.20 -6.54 -15.94
N GLY A 51 -7.98 -6.12 -16.92
CA GLY A 51 -9.10 -5.21 -16.64
C GLY A 51 -10.07 -5.97 -15.74
N GLY A 52 -10.17 -5.56 -14.48
CA GLY A 52 -11.03 -6.22 -13.50
C GLY A 52 -12.46 -6.37 -14.01
N THR A 53 -13.10 -7.50 -13.70
CA THR A 53 -14.55 -7.61 -13.84
C THR A 53 -15.23 -6.58 -12.95
N VAL A 54 -16.30 -5.94 -13.43
CA VAL A 54 -17.19 -5.11 -12.61
C VAL A 54 -17.53 -5.88 -11.34
N GLU A 55 -17.20 -5.33 -10.16
CA GLU A 55 -17.57 -5.92 -8.88
C GLU A 55 -19.09 -6.06 -8.83
N THR A 56 -19.56 -7.30 -8.76
CA THR A 56 -20.98 -7.59 -8.56
C THR A 56 -21.25 -7.47 -7.07
N LEU A 57 -22.16 -6.57 -6.68
CA LEU A 57 -22.61 -6.42 -5.30
C LEU A 57 -22.90 -7.78 -4.65
N PRO A 58 -22.65 -7.93 -3.34
CA PRO A 58 -22.80 -9.20 -2.66
C PRO A 58 -24.23 -9.75 -2.80
N ARG A 59 -24.37 -10.89 -3.48
CA ARG A 59 -25.65 -11.61 -3.63
C ARG A 59 -25.77 -12.63 -2.51
N VAL A 60 -26.81 -12.54 -1.70
CA VAL A 60 -27.02 -13.40 -0.53
C VAL A 60 -27.90 -14.60 -0.93
N ASP A 61 -27.45 -15.83 -0.64
CA ASP A 61 -28.25 -17.05 -0.82
C ASP A 61 -29.18 -17.30 0.39
N GLU A 62 -30.03 -18.32 0.28
CA GLU A 62 -30.95 -18.74 1.35
C GLU A 62 -30.25 -19.16 2.66
N ARG A 63 -28.92 -19.35 2.64
CA ARG A 63 -28.10 -19.71 3.80
C ARG A 63 -27.25 -18.53 4.28
N PHE A 64 -27.62 -17.31 3.90
CA PHE A 64 -26.93 -16.08 4.27
C PHE A 64 -25.51 -15.95 3.73
N ARG A 65 -25.09 -16.80 2.79
CA ARG A 65 -23.77 -16.73 2.14
C ARG A 65 -23.81 -15.72 1.02
N THR A 66 -22.77 -14.90 0.92
CA THR A 66 -22.62 -14.06 -0.26
C THR A 66 -21.93 -14.83 -1.39
N ASN A 67 -21.97 -14.28 -2.61
CA ASN A 67 -21.09 -14.68 -3.72
C ASN A 67 -19.59 -14.40 -3.44
N VAL A 68 -19.24 -13.79 -2.30
CA VAL A 68 -17.87 -13.68 -1.79
C VAL A 68 -17.65 -14.78 -0.75
N GLU A 69 -16.72 -15.69 -1.05
CA GLU A 69 -16.43 -16.83 -0.18
C GLU A 69 -16.02 -16.38 1.24
N GLY A 70 -16.62 -17.00 2.25
CA GLY A 70 -16.36 -16.69 3.66
C GLY A 70 -17.11 -15.46 4.20
N VAL A 71 -17.83 -14.71 3.35
CA VAL A 71 -18.64 -13.57 3.78
C VAL A 71 -20.10 -13.98 3.89
N TYR A 72 -20.66 -13.77 5.08
CA TYR A 72 -22.05 -14.06 5.41
C TYR A 72 -22.75 -12.76 5.82
N VAL A 73 -23.99 -12.55 5.36
CA VAL A 73 -24.82 -11.42 5.79
C VAL A 73 -25.79 -11.93 6.85
N VAL A 74 -25.46 -11.68 8.12
CA VAL A 74 -26.25 -12.13 9.28
C VAL A 74 -26.80 -10.90 10.00
N GLY A 75 -28.13 -10.81 10.12
CA GLY A 75 -28.79 -9.73 10.85
C GLY A 75 -30.27 -9.61 10.50
N ASP A 76 -31.02 -9.00 11.42
CA ASP A 76 -32.45 -8.75 11.26
C ASP A 76 -32.73 -7.43 10.52
N LEU A 77 -31.71 -6.57 10.38
CA LEU A 77 -31.80 -5.28 9.69
C LEU A 77 -31.89 -5.47 8.18
N ARG A 78 -32.93 -4.90 7.58
CA ARG A 78 -33.13 -4.81 6.13
C ARG A 78 -33.07 -3.35 5.70
N ALA A 79 -32.46 -3.10 4.56
CA ALA A 79 -32.39 -1.80 3.94
C ALA A 79 -32.85 -1.97 2.49
N THR A 80 -33.97 -1.37 2.15
CA THR A 80 -34.61 -1.48 0.84
C THR A 80 -34.93 -0.12 0.21
N ALA A 81 -34.94 0.93 1.04
CA ALA A 81 -35.18 2.29 0.60
C ALA A 81 -34.14 2.77 -0.44
N PRO A 82 -34.58 3.36 -1.56
CA PRO A 82 -33.69 3.81 -2.64
C PRO A 82 -33.06 5.18 -2.37
N VAL A 83 -33.62 5.97 -1.45
CA VAL A 83 -33.16 7.33 -1.10
C VAL A 83 -32.74 7.42 0.36
N LYS A 84 -31.81 8.35 0.63
CA LYS A 84 -31.11 8.46 1.92
C LYS A 84 -32.07 8.68 3.09
N GLU A 85 -33.02 9.59 2.94
CA GLU A 85 -33.95 9.99 4.00
C GLU A 85 -34.82 8.79 4.42
N GLU A 86 -35.45 8.12 3.44
CA GLU A 86 -36.23 6.90 3.67
C GLU A 86 -35.38 5.76 4.25
N LEU A 87 -34.12 5.65 3.85
CA LEU A 87 -33.20 4.66 4.39
C LEU A 87 -32.89 4.92 5.86
N VAL A 88 -32.70 6.18 6.25
CA VAL A 88 -32.51 6.54 7.66
C VAL A 88 -33.76 6.20 8.46
N ASP A 89 -34.95 6.56 7.97
CA ASP A 89 -36.22 6.25 8.62
C ASP A 89 -36.45 4.73 8.76
N GLU A 90 -36.15 3.95 7.72
CA GLU A 90 -36.25 2.48 7.73
C GLU A 90 -35.32 1.86 8.78
N LEU A 91 -34.10 2.39 8.93
CA LEU A 91 -33.12 1.91 9.92
C LEU A 91 -33.49 2.33 11.34
N GLU A 92 -33.93 3.56 11.56
CA GLU A 92 -34.39 4.04 12.88
C GLU A 92 -35.61 3.26 13.37
N ALA A 93 -36.58 2.97 12.49
CA ALA A 93 -37.75 2.16 12.81
C ALA A 93 -37.38 0.73 13.27
N GLN A 94 -36.32 0.15 12.71
CA GLN A 94 -35.86 -1.20 13.03
C GLN A 94 -34.94 -1.27 14.27
N THR A 95 -34.48 -0.12 14.79
CA THR A 95 -33.51 -0.06 15.89
C THR A 95 -34.09 0.57 17.16
N THR A 96 -35.42 0.62 17.29
CA THR A 96 -36.12 1.21 18.44
C THR A 96 -35.83 0.51 19.78
N ASP A 97 -35.29 -0.70 19.76
CA ASP A 97 -34.86 -1.47 20.94
C ASP A 97 -33.42 -1.15 21.38
N ILE A 98 -32.69 -0.32 20.62
CA ILE A 98 -31.33 0.09 20.91
C ILE A 98 -31.36 1.50 21.50
N GLU A 99 -30.77 1.67 22.68
CA GLU A 99 -30.58 3.00 23.26
C GLU A 99 -29.53 3.77 22.45
N VAL A 100 -29.95 4.88 21.83
CA VAL A 100 -29.06 5.75 21.05
C VAL A 100 -28.80 7.03 21.83
N ARG A 101 -27.53 7.26 22.19
CA ARG A 101 -27.06 8.52 22.76
C ARG A 101 -26.29 9.31 21.70
N ARG A 102 -26.75 10.54 21.43
CA ARG A 102 -26.04 11.46 20.52
C ARG A 102 -24.94 12.16 21.31
N ALA A 103 -23.70 11.80 21.04
CA ALA A 103 -22.51 12.42 21.62
C ALA A 103 -21.29 12.20 20.70
N GLU A 104 -20.27 13.04 20.83
CA GLU A 104 -18.99 12.86 20.13
C GLU A 104 -18.03 12.08 21.02
N ALA A 105 -17.59 10.91 20.57
CA ALA A 105 -16.59 10.13 21.30
C ALA A 105 -15.18 10.64 20.96
N GLU A 106 -14.47 11.19 21.95
CA GLU A 106 -13.14 11.77 21.72
C GLU A 106 -12.00 10.74 21.75
N LYS A 107 -12.12 9.78 22.67
CA LYS A 107 -11.17 8.67 22.88
C LYS A 107 -11.83 7.51 23.62
N VAL A 108 -11.22 6.35 23.49
CA VAL A 108 -11.49 5.16 24.30
C VAL A 108 -10.24 4.85 25.10
N GLU A 109 -10.38 4.76 26.43
CA GLU A 109 -9.27 4.40 27.29
C GLU A 109 -9.66 3.32 28.29
N ARG A 110 -8.67 2.77 28.99
CA ARG A 110 -8.89 1.72 29.98
C ARG A 110 -8.76 2.32 31.37
N ARG A 111 -9.85 2.35 32.14
CA ARG A 111 -9.90 2.76 33.55
C ARG A 111 -10.42 1.60 34.40
N ASP A 112 -9.76 1.30 35.51
CA ASP A 112 -10.20 0.30 36.51
C ASP A 112 -10.62 -1.07 35.94
N GLY A 113 -9.92 -1.52 34.89
CA GLY A 113 -10.19 -2.81 34.23
C GLY A 113 -11.32 -2.81 33.20
N HIS A 114 -12.08 -1.72 33.10
CA HIS A 114 -13.12 -1.47 32.11
C HIS A 114 -12.64 -0.53 30.99
N LEU A 115 -13.39 -0.48 29.89
CA LEU A 115 -13.19 0.54 28.85
C LEU A 115 -14.10 1.72 29.13
N THR A 116 -13.58 2.91 28.96
CA THR A 116 -14.27 4.19 29.15
C THR A 116 -14.25 4.95 27.84
N VAL A 117 -15.43 5.31 27.35
CA VAL A 117 -15.61 6.19 26.19
C VAL A 117 -15.83 7.60 26.70
N VAL A 118 -14.93 8.52 26.39
CA VAL A 118 -15.04 9.93 26.79
C VAL A 118 -15.86 10.68 25.74
N THR A 119 -16.91 11.40 26.15
CA THR A 119 -17.92 11.99 25.24
C THR A 119 -17.93 13.53 25.16
N GLY A 120 -16.85 14.18 25.63
CA GLY A 120 -16.62 15.62 25.49
C GLY A 120 -15.41 16.11 26.31
N ASP A 121 -15.20 17.43 26.33
CA ASP A 121 -14.05 18.08 26.99
C ASP A 121 -14.03 17.96 28.53
N ALA A 122 -15.18 17.65 29.15
CA ALA A 122 -15.27 17.47 30.60
C ALA A 122 -14.87 16.03 30.96
N ASP A 123 -13.87 15.90 31.84
CA ASP A 123 -13.34 14.60 32.31
C ASP A 123 -14.38 13.66 32.96
N ASP A 124 -15.57 14.20 33.28
CA ASP A 124 -16.67 13.50 33.97
C ASP A 124 -17.80 13.02 33.03
N ASP A 125 -17.83 13.40 31.75
CA ASP A 125 -18.83 12.84 30.81
C ASP A 125 -18.25 11.64 30.06
N PHE A 126 -18.50 10.45 30.61
CA PHE A 126 -18.03 9.20 30.05
C PHE A 126 -19.04 8.06 30.14
N ILE A 127 -18.85 7.08 29.27
CA ILE A 127 -19.64 5.85 29.24
C ILE A 127 -18.72 4.67 29.52
N GLU A 128 -19.04 3.90 30.55
CA GLU A 128 -18.32 2.67 30.88
C GLU A 128 -18.86 1.47 30.11
N ALA A 129 -17.96 0.66 29.58
CA ALA A 129 -18.31 -0.55 28.87
C ALA A 129 -17.28 -1.66 29.08
N ARG A 130 -17.74 -2.91 29.04
CA ARG A 130 -16.84 -4.07 28.99
C ARG A 130 -16.19 -4.24 27.61
N ARG A 131 -16.86 -3.76 26.56
CA ARG A 131 -16.44 -3.86 25.16
C ARG A 131 -16.91 -2.61 24.42
N VAL A 132 -16.05 -2.09 23.55
CA VAL A 132 -16.36 -0.95 22.67
C VAL A 132 -16.17 -1.39 21.23
N ILE A 133 -17.15 -1.11 20.37
CA ILE A 133 -17.06 -1.32 18.92
C ILE A 133 -16.91 0.07 18.28
N VAL A 134 -15.79 0.29 17.60
CA VAL A 134 -15.52 1.55 16.90
C VAL A 134 -15.98 1.42 15.45
N ALA A 135 -17.09 2.07 15.09
CA ALA A 135 -17.72 2.00 13.77
C ALA A 135 -17.85 3.39 13.08
N ILE A 136 -16.91 4.30 13.33
CA ILE A 136 -16.93 5.71 12.87
C ILE A 136 -16.65 5.91 11.37
N GLY A 137 -16.48 4.82 10.62
CA GLY A 137 -16.20 4.86 9.17
C GLY A 137 -14.78 5.36 8.82
N ARG A 138 -14.57 5.62 7.52
CA ARG A 138 -13.28 6.08 6.96
C ARG A 138 -13.30 7.53 6.50
N SER A 139 -14.50 8.08 6.34
CA SER A 139 -14.68 9.40 5.73
C SER A 139 -14.13 10.50 6.62
N GLY A 140 -14.14 10.30 7.95
CA GLY A 140 -13.73 11.32 8.92
C GLY A 140 -14.43 12.66 8.72
N ASN A 141 -13.83 13.72 9.25
CA ASN A 141 -14.40 15.05 9.18
C ASN A 141 -14.03 15.70 7.84
N PHE A 142 -14.92 16.51 7.31
CA PHE A 142 -14.59 17.36 6.18
C PHE A 142 -13.59 18.41 6.62
N ARG A 143 -12.66 18.77 5.73
CA ARG A 143 -11.87 19.97 5.97
C ARG A 143 -12.80 21.17 5.91
N THR A 144 -12.56 22.13 6.80
CA THR A 144 -13.23 23.41 6.83
C THR A 144 -12.45 24.44 6.02
N LEU A 145 -13.17 25.42 5.49
CA LEU A 145 -12.63 26.63 4.87
C LEU A 145 -12.24 27.65 5.94
N ASP A 146 -12.85 27.57 7.13
CA ASP A 146 -12.67 28.49 8.26
C ASP A 146 -13.01 29.94 7.88
N VAL A 147 -14.12 30.11 7.13
CA VAL A 147 -14.64 31.41 6.67
C VAL A 147 -16.03 31.66 7.22
N PRO A 148 -16.43 32.92 7.45
CA PRO A 148 -17.80 33.23 7.87
C PRO A 148 -18.84 32.72 6.85
N GLY A 149 -19.88 32.04 7.34
CA GLY A 149 -20.98 31.52 6.54
C GLY A 149 -20.78 30.11 5.98
N GLU A 150 -19.68 29.42 6.30
CA GLU A 150 -19.46 28.02 5.93
C GLU A 150 -20.51 27.08 6.55
N GLU A 151 -21.03 27.43 7.74
CA GLU A 151 -22.05 26.68 8.48
C GLU A 151 -23.47 26.73 7.87
N ARG A 152 -23.67 27.48 6.78
CA ARG A 152 -24.98 27.64 6.14
C ARG A 152 -25.45 26.35 5.47
N GLY A 153 -26.77 26.14 5.45
CA GLY A 153 -27.39 24.93 4.88
C GLY A 153 -27.17 24.72 3.37
N GLN A 154 -26.78 25.77 2.63
CA GLN A 154 -26.44 25.71 1.20
C GLN A 154 -25.00 25.22 0.94
N VAL A 155 -24.18 25.06 1.99
CA VAL A 155 -22.80 24.58 1.87
C VAL A 155 -22.77 23.07 2.08
N HIS A 156 -22.27 22.35 1.08
CA HIS A 156 -22.17 20.90 1.08
C HIS A 156 -20.73 20.47 0.83
N HIS A 157 -20.32 19.37 1.45
CA HIS A 157 -18.98 18.81 1.24
C HIS A 157 -18.99 17.50 0.42
N ARG A 158 -20.15 17.14 -0.15
CA ARG A 158 -20.35 15.97 -0.99
C ARG A 158 -21.47 16.26 -1.99
N LEU A 159 -21.20 15.97 -3.26
CA LEU A 159 -22.22 15.91 -4.30
C LEU A 159 -22.90 14.53 -4.25
N HIS A 160 -24.23 14.53 -4.15
CA HIS A 160 -25.04 13.32 -4.12
C HIS A 160 -25.74 13.08 -5.45
N ASP A 161 -26.51 14.07 -5.91
CA ASP A 161 -27.21 14.05 -7.20
C ASP A 161 -26.95 15.37 -7.95
N PRO A 162 -26.16 15.34 -9.05
CA PRO A 162 -25.93 16.52 -9.88
C PRO A 162 -27.21 17.07 -10.54
N GLY A 163 -28.16 16.19 -10.87
CA GLY A 163 -29.40 16.56 -11.58
C GLY A 163 -30.32 17.47 -10.77
N ALA A 164 -30.26 17.37 -9.43
CA ALA A 164 -31.02 18.22 -8.52
C ALA A 164 -30.63 19.71 -8.59
N HIS A 165 -29.48 20.02 -9.20
CA HIS A 165 -28.92 21.38 -9.29
C HIS A 165 -29.00 21.97 -10.70
N ALA A 166 -29.75 21.36 -11.61
CA ALA A 166 -29.95 21.88 -12.96
C ALA A 166 -30.54 23.30 -12.93
N GLY A 167 -29.92 24.23 -13.66
CA GLY A 167 -30.34 25.62 -13.72
C GLY A 167 -30.00 26.49 -12.50
N GLN A 168 -29.31 25.97 -11.50
CA GLN A 168 -28.82 26.73 -10.34
C GLN A 168 -27.42 27.30 -10.59
N ASP A 169 -27.07 28.39 -9.89
CA ASP A 169 -25.71 28.89 -9.79
C ASP A 169 -24.97 28.13 -8.68
N VAL A 170 -23.91 27.41 -9.04
CA VAL A 170 -23.22 26.50 -8.13
C VAL A 170 -21.73 26.85 -8.04
N LEU A 171 -21.24 27.10 -6.83
CA LEU A 171 -19.81 27.29 -6.59
C LEU A 171 -19.18 25.99 -6.09
N VAL A 172 -18.20 25.45 -6.82
CA VAL A 172 -17.37 24.31 -6.38
C VAL A 172 -16.02 24.85 -5.91
N ILE A 173 -15.62 24.53 -4.68
CA ILE A 173 -14.36 24.98 -4.09
C ILE A 173 -13.42 23.77 -3.97
N GLY A 174 -12.27 23.83 -4.65
CA GLY A 174 -11.22 22.83 -4.54
C GLY A 174 -10.57 22.46 -5.87
N GLY A 175 -9.41 21.80 -5.78
CA GLY A 175 -8.64 21.36 -6.95
C GLY A 175 -8.19 19.91 -6.89
N GLY A 176 -8.91 19.08 -6.15
CA GLY A 176 -8.73 17.61 -6.12
C GLY A 176 -9.59 16.90 -7.16
N ASP A 177 -9.40 15.59 -7.31
CA ASP A 177 -10.18 14.77 -8.28
C ASP A 177 -11.69 14.86 -8.00
N SER A 178 -12.10 14.81 -6.72
CA SER A 178 -13.50 14.94 -6.34
C SER A 178 -14.13 16.30 -6.67
N ALA A 179 -13.35 17.38 -6.61
CA ALA A 179 -13.82 18.71 -7.01
C ALA A 179 -14.00 18.78 -8.54
N ALA A 180 -13.06 18.21 -9.29
CA ALA A 180 -13.14 18.13 -10.74
C ALA A 180 -14.34 17.28 -11.20
N GLU A 181 -14.52 16.08 -10.64
CA GLU A 181 -15.65 15.20 -10.94
C GLU A 181 -17.00 15.87 -10.60
N ALA A 182 -17.09 16.55 -9.46
CA ALA A 182 -18.30 17.27 -9.07
C ALA A 182 -18.64 18.40 -10.04
N ALA A 183 -17.66 19.25 -10.39
CA ALA A 183 -17.88 20.36 -11.30
C ALA A 183 -18.27 19.91 -12.72
N ILE A 184 -17.63 18.84 -13.23
CA ILE A 184 -17.99 18.23 -14.51
C ILE A 184 -19.43 17.71 -14.46
N ALA A 185 -19.77 16.93 -13.44
CA ALA A 185 -21.09 16.31 -13.33
C ALA A 185 -22.21 17.35 -13.18
N LEU A 186 -21.99 18.42 -12.40
CA LEU A 186 -22.94 19.53 -12.24
C LEU A 186 -23.13 20.30 -13.55
N ALA A 187 -22.05 20.62 -14.27
CA ALA A 187 -22.12 21.32 -15.54
C ALA A 187 -22.85 20.48 -16.60
N GLU A 188 -22.55 19.18 -16.68
CA GLU A 188 -23.22 18.25 -17.61
C GLU A 188 -24.69 18.03 -17.26
N ALA A 189 -25.06 18.17 -15.99
CA ALA A 189 -26.44 18.09 -15.51
C ALA A 189 -27.25 19.38 -15.72
N GLY A 190 -26.63 20.47 -16.19
CA GLY A 190 -27.33 21.72 -16.50
C GLY A 190 -27.12 22.86 -15.49
N ALA A 191 -26.22 22.73 -14.52
CA ALA A 191 -25.92 23.81 -13.57
C ALA A 191 -24.98 24.86 -14.17
N ARG A 192 -25.03 26.11 -13.66
CA ARG A 192 -24.04 27.16 -13.95
C ARG A 192 -22.95 27.09 -12.90
N VAL A 193 -21.87 26.37 -13.22
CA VAL A 193 -20.83 26.02 -12.26
C VAL A 193 -19.69 27.03 -12.30
N THR A 194 -19.33 27.60 -11.16
CA THR A 194 -18.03 28.26 -10.97
C THR A 194 -17.14 27.36 -10.13
N LEU A 195 -15.95 27.01 -10.61
CA LEU A 195 -14.94 26.28 -9.84
C LEU A 195 -13.84 27.25 -9.37
N SER A 196 -13.73 27.44 -8.06
CA SER A 196 -12.67 28.22 -7.41
C SER A 196 -11.55 27.30 -6.91
N TYR A 197 -10.31 27.69 -7.21
CA TYR A 197 -9.13 26.96 -6.73
C TYR A 197 -7.94 27.87 -6.42
N ARG A 198 -7.43 27.78 -5.20
CA ARG A 198 -6.34 28.60 -4.66
C ARG A 198 -4.97 28.53 -5.35
N ARG A 199 -4.76 27.61 -6.31
CA ARG A 199 -3.48 27.50 -7.04
C ARG A 199 -3.69 27.79 -8.51
N SER A 200 -2.63 28.17 -9.19
CA SER A 200 -2.62 28.45 -10.63
C SER A 200 -2.77 27.20 -11.51
N THR A 201 -2.55 25.99 -10.99
CA THR A 201 -2.58 24.76 -11.80
C THR A 201 -3.08 23.54 -11.02
N PHE A 202 -3.92 22.73 -11.69
CA PHE A 202 -4.35 21.42 -11.19
C PHE A 202 -3.19 20.42 -11.19
N THR A 203 -2.91 19.83 -10.01
CA THR A 203 -1.83 18.83 -9.83
C THR A 203 -2.34 17.51 -9.26
N ARG A 204 -3.58 17.49 -8.75
CA ARG A 204 -4.18 16.37 -8.03
C ARG A 204 -5.22 15.58 -8.85
N PRO A 205 -6.06 16.20 -9.69
CA PRO A 205 -7.04 15.46 -10.49
C PRO A 205 -6.35 14.57 -11.52
N LYS A 206 -7.07 13.54 -11.98
CA LYS A 206 -6.61 12.73 -13.10
C LYS A 206 -6.44 13.58 -14.37
N PRO A 207 -5.50 13.25 -15.27
CA PRO A 207 -5.29 13.98 -16.52
C PRO A 207 -6.59 14.11 -17.34
N GLU A 208 -7.41 13.06 -17.39
CA GLU A 208 -8.68 13.04 -18.14
C GLU A 208 -9.69 14.05 -17.60
N ASN A 209 -9.79 14.17 -16.27
CA ASN A 209 -10.68 15.12 -15.61
C ASN A 209 -10.22 16.56 -15.81
N THR A 210 -8.89 16.79 -15.78
CA THR A 210 -8.31 18.12 -16.01
C THR A 210 -8.58 18.59 -17.45
N GLU A 211 -8.43 17.70 -18.42
CA GLU A 211 -8.74 17.98 -19.82
C GLU A 211 -10.23 18.27 -20.03
N ARG A 212 -11.11 17.50 -19.38
CA ARG A 212 -12.56 17.69 -19.48
C ARG A 212 -13.03 19.00 -18.85
N LEU A 213 -12.46 19.41 -17.71
CA LEU A 213 -12.72 20.72 -17.12
C LEU A 213 -12.37 21.85 -18.09
N ARG A 214 -11.20 21.80 -18.74
CA ARG A 214 -10.79 22.83 -19.70
C ARG A 214 -11.74 22.90 -20.88
N LYS A 215 -12.11 21.76 -21.46
CA LYS A 215 -13.07 21.70 -22.58
C LYS A 215 -14.43 22.28 -22.22
N LEU A 216 -14.96 21.93 -21.05
CA LEU A 216 -16.24 22.48 -20.58
C LEU A 216 -16.15 23.98 -20.29
N ALA A 217 -15.02 24.45 -19.78
CA ALA A 217 -14.79 25.87 -19.54
C ALA A 217 -14.66 26.68 -20.83
N GLU A 218 -13.99 26.13 -21.85
CA GLU A 218 -13.90 26.73 -23.18
C GLU A 218 -15.27 26.72 -23.88
N ALA A 219 -16.02 25.63 -23.78
CA ALA A 219 -17.35 25.52 -24.38
C ALA A 219 -18.37 26.46 -23.72
N GLY A 220 -18.35 26.59 -22.39
CA GLY A 220 -19.23 27.50 -21.65
C GLY A 220 -18.90 28.99 -21.82
N ALA A 221 -17.72 29.32 -22.34
CA ALA A 221 -17.34 30.70 -22.69
C ALA A 221 -17.85 31.14 -24.08
N ALA A 222 -18.35 30.21 -24.90
CA ALA A 222 -18.98 30.52 -26.17
C ALA A 222 -20.48 30.82 -25.95
N GLU A 223 -20.93 32.01 -26.34
CA GLU A 223 -22.21 32.66 -25.96
C GLU A 223 -23.52 31.95 -26.37
N ASP A 224 -23.50 30.73 -26.92
CA ASP A 224 -24.66 30.05 -27.53
C ASP A 224 -25.01 28.68 -26.91
N SER A 225 -24.91 28.51 -25.58
CA SER A 225 -25.46 27.32 -24.92
C SER A 225 -26.92 27.52 -24.53
N ASP A 226 -27.83 27.37 -25.50
CA ASP A 226 -29.28 27.31 -25.32
C ASP A 226 -29.63 26.23 -24.26
N GLY A 227 -29.91 26.65 -23.02
CA GLY A 227 -30.45 25.81 -21.94
C GLY A 227 -29.52 24.74 -21.35
N GLY A 228 -28.24 24.71 -21.73
CA GLY A 228 -27.23 23.78 -21.19
C GLY A 228 -26.46 24.35 -20.00
N GLY A 229 -25.91 23.48 -19.16
CA GLY A 229 -25.04 23.91 -18.04
C GLY A 229 -23.71 24.46 -18.53
N SER A 230 -23.06 25.27 -17.69
CA SER A 230 -21.81 25.96 -18.02
C SER A 230 -20.77 25.77 -16.91
N LEU A 231 -19.50 25.97 -17.26
CA LEU A 231 -18.40 25.88 -16.30
C LEU A 231 -17.48 27.09 -16.44
N ARG A 232 -17.24 27.80 -15.35
CA ARG A 232 -16.26 28.89 -15.24
C ARG A 232 -15.16 28.47 -14.26
N LEU A 233 -13.89 28.68 -14.62
CA LEU A 233 -12.75 28.40 -13.75
C LEU A 233 -12.18 29.72 -13.19
N ILE A 234 -12.09 29.84 -11.87
CA ILE A 234 -11.42 30.96 -11.18
C ILE A 234 -10.22 30.39 -10.42
N MET A 235 -9.05 30.48 -11.04
CA MET A 235 -7.79 30.01 -10.47
C MET A 235 -7.20 31.08 -9.54
N GLU A 236 -6.25 30.67 -8.69
CA GLU A 236 -5.58 31.54 -7.72
C GLU A 236 -6.55 32.35 -6.85
N SER A 237 -7.66 31.70 -6.47
CA SER A 237 -8.72 32.32 -5.67
C SER A 237 -8.88 31.67 -4.30
N ASN A 238 -9.17 32.49 -3.28
CA ASN A 238 -9.52 32.04 -1.94
C ASN A 238 -10.89 32.60 -1.55
N VAL A 239 -11.71 31.78 -0.90
CA VAL A 239 -13.00 32.23 -0.35
C VAL A 239 -12.74 33.03 0.92
N GLU A 240 -13.45 34.15 1.08
CA GLU A 240 -13.36 35.01 2.27
C GLU A 240 -14.65 34.98 3.10
N GLU A 241 -15.82 34.88 2.45
CA GLU A 241 -17.13 34.95 3.10
C GLU A 241 -18.19 34.28 2.22
N ILE A 242 -19.08 33.47 2.81
CA ILE A 242 -20.24 32.86 2.14
C ILE A 242 -21.52 33.51 2.67
N ARG A 243 -22.31 34.08 1.76
CA ARG A 243 -23.58 34.76 2.06
C ARG A 243 -24.74 33.92 1.54
N GLU A 244 -25.95 34.46 1.64
CA GLU A 244 -27.18 33.77 1.23
C GLU A 244 -27.24 33.58 -0.29
N ASP A 245 -26.94 34.62 -1.07
CA ASP A 245 -27.07 34.59 -2.54
C ASP A 245 -25.72 34.70 -3.29
N ASP A 246 -24.62 34.97 -2.56
CA ASP A 246 -23.30 35.22 -3.15
C ASP A 246 -22.14 34.75 -2.26
N VAL A 247 -20.97 34.59 -2.88
CA VAL A 247 -19.70 34.25 -2.23
C VAL A 247 -18.63 35.24 -2.63
N ARG A 248 -17.91 35.76 -1.63
CA ARG A 248 -16.77 36.67 -1.83
C ARG A 248 -15.48 35.88 -1.95
N LEU A 249 -14.76 36.13 -3.04
CA LEU A 249 -13.46 35.54 -3.34
C LEU A 249 -12.39 36.63 -3.45
N THR A 250 -11.21 36.37 -2.90
CA THR A 250 -10.01 37.10 -3.27
C THR A 250 -9.35 36.39 -4.44
N VAL A 251 -9.20 37.07 -5.58
CA VAL A 251 -8.56 36.54 -6.79
C VAL A 251 -7.22 37.25 -7.01
N ALA A 252 -6.15 36.48 -7.21
CA ALA A 252 -4.87 37.05 -7.55
C ALA A 252 -4.87 37.54 -9.01
N ASP A 253 -4.92 38.86 -9.22
CA ASP A 253 -4.77 39.46 -10.54
C ASP A 253 -3.49 40.31 -10.59
N GLY A 254 -2.45 39.81 -11.26
CA GLY A 254 -1.29 40.59 -11.69
C GLY A 254 -0.51 41.41 -10.64
N GLY A 255 -0.74 41.22 -9.33
CA GLY A 255 -0.07 41.95 -8.25
C GLY A 255 -0.99 42.79 -7.34
N SER A 256 -2.28 42.96 -7.65
CA SER A 256 -3.28 43.53 -6.75
C SER A 256 -4.45 42.57 -6.61
N GLY A 257 -4.54 41.86 -5.48
CA GLY A 257 -5.66 40.95 -5.22
C GLY A 257 -6.99 41.69 -5.32
N GLY A 258 -7.82 41.29 -6.28
CA GLY A 258 -9.15 41.84 -6.49
C GLY A 258 -10.17 41.04 -5.69
N LEU A 259 -11.11 41.73 -5.04
CA LEU A 259 -12.30 41.08 -4.50
C LEU A 259 -13.28 40.85 -5.64
N GLU A 260 -13.60 39.58 -5.91
CA GLU A 260 -14.64 39.17 -6.84
C GLU A 260 -15.83 38.62 -6.04
N THR A 261 -17.05 38.91 -6.47
CA THR A 261 -18.27 38.35 -5.90
C THR A 261 -18.91 37.42 -6.93
N VAL A 262 -19.19 36.19 -6.53
CA VAL A 262 -19.77 35.16 -7.38
C VAL A 262 -21.14 34.80 -6.83
N SER A 263 -22.18 34.87 -7.66
CA SER A 263 -23.51 34.39 -7.28
C SER A 263 -23.49 32.86 -7.13
N ALA A 264 -24.08 32.35 -6.07
CA ALA A 264 -24.14 30.92 -5.81
C ALA A 264 -25.35 30.58 -4.94
N ASP A 265 -26.32 29.87 -5.51
CA ASP A 265 -27.44 29.27 -4.79
C ASP A 265 -26.95 28.13 -3.87
N VAL A 266 -25.93 27.41 -4.32
CA VAL A 266 -25.37 26.22 -3.64
C VAL A 266 -23.85 26.23 -3.71
N VAL A 267 -23.18 25.86 -2.61
CA VAL A 267 -21.73 25.81 -2.51
C VAL A 267 -21.26 24.39 -2.20
N PHE A 268 -20.35 23.84 -3.02
CA PHE A 268 -19.71 22.55 -2.79
C PHE A 268 -18.24 22.73 -2.35
N ALA A 269 -17.97 22.63 -1.04
CA ALA A 269 -16.63 22.66 -0.45
C ALA A 269 -15.91 21.31 -0.58
N MET A 270 -15.39 21.02 -1.77
CA MET A 270 -14.72 19.77 -2.16
C MET A 270 -13.20 19.78 -1.86
N ILE A 271 -12.83 20.22 -0.64
CA ILE A 271 -11.44 20.44 -0.22
C ILE A 271 -10.76 19.23 0.45
N GLY A 272 -11.48 18.11 0.51
CA GLY A 272 -11.01 16.83 1.05
C GLY A 272 -11.50 16.58 2.47
N ARG A 273 -11.00 15.51 3.06
CA ARG A 273 -11.38 15.05 4.40
C ARG A 273 -10.16 14.71 5.21
N GLU A 274 -10.32 14.75 6.52
CA GLU A 274 -9.33 14.29 7.47
C GLU A 274 -9.75 12.93 7.98
N ALA A 275 -8.93 11.92 7.74
CA ALA A 275 -9.17 10.60 8.30
C ALA A 275 -9.15 10.69 9.84
N PRO A 276 -10.00 9.94 10.57
CA PRO A 276 -10.13 10.05 12.02
C PRO A 276 -8.96 9.35 12.76
N LEU A 277 -7.72 9.62 12.33
CA LEU A 277 -6.51 9.01 12.87
C LEU A 277 -6.25 9.45 14.31
N ASP A 278 -6.60 10.69 14.65
CA ASP A 278 -6.36 11.24 15.98
C ASP A 278 -7.24 10.57 17.05
N PHE A 279 -8.48 10.21 16.73
CA PHE A 279 -9.30 9.37 17.61
C PHE A 279 -8.59 8.04 17.94
N PHE A 280 -8.05 7.35 16.92
CA PHE A 280 -7.34 6.09 17.14
C PHE A 280 -6.06 6.28 17.96
N ARG A 281 -5.28 7.34 17.69
CA ARG A 281 -4.07 7.68 18.44
C ARG A 281 -4.37 7.99 19.90
N ARG A 282 -5.35 8.87 20.17
CA ARG A 282 -5.81 9.21 21.54
C ARG A 282 -6.35 7.99 22.28
N SER A 283 -6.92 7.03 21.56
CA SER A 283 -7.42 5.76 22.11
C SER A 283 -6.34 4.68 22.28
N GLY A 284 -5.06 4.99 21.99
CA GLY A 284 -3.96 4.03 22.08
C GLY A 284 -4.03 2.87 21.08
N ILE A 285 -4.79 3.02 19.99
CA ILE A 285 -4.95 1.99 18.96
C ILE A 285 -3.76 2.07 18.00
N GLU A 286 -3.01 0.97 17.87
CA GLU A 286 -1.83 0.92 17.01
C GLU A 286 -2.18 1.04 15.52
N LEU A 287 -1.77 2.14 14.91
CA LEU A 287 -1.89 2.35 13.47
C LEU A 287 -0.65 1.77 12.73
N ARG A 288 -0.92 0.90 11.76
CA ARG A 288 0.13 0.32 10.91
C ARG A 288 0.68 1.39 9.96
N GLY A 289 2.00 1.58 9.95
CA GLY A 289 2.66 2.56 9.08
C GLY A 289 2.59 4.01 9.57
N ASP A 290 1.96 4.28 10.71
CA ASP A 290 1.95 5.61 11.33
C ASP A 290 3.34 6.03 11.84
N TRP A 291 3.90 7.07 11.24
CA TRP A 291 5.14 7.72 11.67
C TRP A 291 4.86 8.86 12.66
N GLY A 292 3.58 9.14 12.94
CA GLY A 292 3.11 10.27 13.72
C GLY A 292 2.51 11.40 12.87
N ALA A 293 2.08 12.46 13.53
CA ALA A 293 1.58 13.65 12.86
C ALA A 293 2.73 14.56 12.43
N THR A 294 2.83 14.84 11.13
CA THR A 294 3.77 15.82 10.58
C THR A 294 3.05 17.11 10.22
N PRO A 295 3.70 18.29 10.33
CA PRO A 295 3.10 19.55 9.91
C PRO A 295 2.78 19.56 8.40
N ASP A 296 1.62 20.13 8.03
CA ASP A 296 1.18 20.25 6.64
C ASP A 296 1.89 21.38 5.85
N SER A 297 2.76 22.15 6.51
CA SER A 297 3.52 23.22 5.87
C SER A 297 4.90 23.43 6.49
N TRP A 298 5.83 23.92 5.65
CA TRP A 298 7.16 24.34 6.08
C TRP A 298 7.11 25.42 7.17
N LYS A 299 6.13 26.33 7.10
CA LYS A 299 5.94 27.38 8.10
C LYS A 299 5.58 26.78 9.46
N ALA A 300 4.67 25.82 9.50
CA ALA A 300 4.29 25.14 10.75
C ALA A 300 5.47 24.33 11.34
N MET A 301 6.31 23.73 10.49
CA MET A 301 7.49 22.98 10.92
C MET A 301 8.56 23.86 11.56
N LEU A 302 8.78 25.07 11.03
CA LEU A 302 9.82 25.99 11.50
C LEU A 302 9.38 26.88 12.67
N THR A 303 8.08 27.09 12.84
CA THR A 303 7.54 27.99 13.87
C THR A 303 7.27 27.30 15.21
N SER A 304 7.19 25.97 15.25
CA SER A 304 6.97 25.23 16.49
C SER A 304 7.69 23.89 16.48
N ALA A 305 8.24 23.49 17.62
CA ALA A 305 8.79 22.15 17.84
C ALA A 305 7.77 21.17 18.43
N SER A 306 6.52 21.61 18.66
CA SER A 306 5.47 20.80 19.30
C SER A 306 5.14 19.53 18.51
N TRP A 307 5.20 19.58 17.18
CA TRP A 307 4.96 18.42 16.30
C TRP A 307 5.95 17.26 16.54
N LEU A 308 7.16 17.53 17.07
CA LEU A 308 8.10 16.47 17.46
C LEU A 308 7.50 15.55 18.51
N LYS A 309 6.59 16.03 19.37
CA LYS A 309 5.89 15.19 20.36
C LYS A 309 4.87 14.24 19.70
N GLY A 310 4.37 14.60 18.52
CA GLY A 310 3.42 13.79 17.75
C GLY A 310 4.08 12.70 16.91
N LEU A 311 5.41 12.61 16.90
CA LEU A 311 6.17 11.61 16.14
C LEU A 311 6.28 10.28 16.87
N ASN A 312 6.28 9.19 16.09
CA ASN A 312 6.55 7.85 16.62
C ASN A 312 8.07 7.62 16.76
N TRP A 313 8.66 8.16 17.84
CA TRP A 313 10.10 8.08 18.11
C TRP A 313 10.64 6.67 18.20
N THR A 314 9.83 5.68 18.58
CA THR A 314 10.24 4.28 18.59
C THR A 314 10.56 3.77 17.19
N ARG A 315 9.70 4.09 16.20
CA ARG A 315 9.93 3.72 14.80
C ARG A 315 11.07 4.53 14.18
N ILE A 316 11.10 5.84 14.45
CA ILE A 316 12.16 6.73 13.95
C ILE A 316 13.51 6.31 14.51
N GLY A 317 13.59 6.04 15.82
CA GLY A 317 14.81 5.55 16.49
C GLY A 317 15.26 4.21 15.94
N GLY A 318 14.34 3.26 15.70
CA GLY A 318 14.67 1.99 15.06
C GLY A 318 15.23 2.15 13.64
N PHE A 319 14.61 3.02 12.83
CA PHE A 319 15.11 3.33 11.49
C PHE A 319 16.47 4.04 11.52
N ALA A 320 16.64 5.04 12.40
CA ALA A 320 17.88 5.76 12.57
C ALA A 320 19.01 4.83 13.05
N ALA A 321 18.74 3.93 13.99
CA ALA A 321 19.70 2.94 14.45
C ALA A 321 20.12 1.99 13.31
N PHE A 322 19.16 1.51 12.51
CA PHE A 322 19.46 0.69 11.33
C PHE A 322 20.29 1.46 10.28
N PHE A 323 19.92 2.72 10.01
CA PHE A 323 20.65 3.58 9.08
C PHE A 323 22.08 3.84 9.55
N LEU A 324 22.27 4.19 10.83
CA LEU A 324 23.58 4.38 11.43
C LEU A 324 24.41 3.10 11.42
N PHE A 325 23.79 1.94 11.66
CA PHE A 325 24.44 0.64 11.52
C PHE A 325 24.93 0.39 10.08
N MET A 326 24.10 0.66 9.07
CA MET A 326 24.50 0.55 7.66
C MET A 326 25.63 1.52 7.29
N CYS A 327 25.56 2.77 7.77
CA CYS A 327 26.63 3.75 7.61
C CYS A 327 27.93 3.28 8.28
N ALA A 328 27.85 2.65 9.46
CA ALA A 328 29.01 2.10 10.14
C ALA A 328 29.64 0.94 9.35
N VAL A 329 28.84 -0.01 8.86
CA VAL A 329 29.31 -1.13 8.03
C VAL A 329 29.94 -0.62 6.72
N PHE A 330 29.33 0.39 6.08
CA PHE A 330 29.87 0.98 4.85
C PHE A 330 31.16 1.79 5.08
N SER A 331 31.20 2.60 6.15
CA SER A 331 32.39 3.34 6.57
C SER A 331 33.55 2.40 6.92
N TRP A 332 33.24 1.20 7.41
CA TRP A 332 34.22 0.12 7.58
C TRP A 332 34.66 -0.51 6.25
N LYS A 333 33.74 -0.78 5.31
CA LYS A 333 34.11 -1.31 3.98
C LYS A 333 35.06 -0.38 3.22
N ASN A 334 34.91 0.93 3.40
CA ASN A 334 35.78 1.90 2.77
C ASN A 334 37.10 2.02 3.55
N SER A 335 38.22 1.60 2.94
CA SER A 335 39.56 1.69 3.54
C SER A 335 40.03 3.12 3.84
N SER A 336 39.32 4.12 3.31
CA SER A 336 39.49 5.56 3.61
C SER A 336 38.49 6.11 4.64
N GLY A 337 37.62 5.27 5.20
CA GLY A 337 36.61 5.67 6.16
C GLY A 337 37.18 5.91 7.56
N LEU A 338 36.59 6.86 8.29
CA LEU A 338 36.99 7.20 9.66
C LEU A 338 36.93 6.00 10.61
N LEU A 339 35.87 5.19 10.50
CA LEU A 339 35.69 4.00 11.33
C LEU A 339 36.73 2.93 11.01
N TYR A 340 37.07 2.73 9.73
CA TYR A 340 38.12 1.79 9.32
C TYR A 340 39.47 2.14 9.96
N GLY A 341 39.91 3.41 9.83
CA GLY A 341 41.19 3.84 10.39
C GLY A 341 41.28 3.69 11.91
N TRP A 342 40.21 4.04 12.63
CA TRP A 342 40.17 3.94 14.10
C TRP A 342 40.16 2.49 14.58
N THR A 343 39.35 1.63 13.96
CA THR A 343 39.23 0.23 14.35
C THR A 343 40.47 -0.59 13.99
N GLN A 344 41.12 -0.26 12.86
CA GLN A 344 42.40 -0.86 12.47
C GLN A 344 43.52 -0.47 13.45
N ALA A 345 43.62 0.82 13.82
CA ALA A 345 44.63 1.29 14.77
C ALA A 345 44.45 0.70 16.18
N ALA A 346 43.20 0.46 16.60
CA ALA A 346 42.88 -0.15 17.89
C ALA A 346 43.02 -1.68 17.91
N GLY A 347 43.30 -2.31 16.76
CA GLY A 347 43.28 -3.77 16.64
C GLY A 347 41.95 -4.37 17.11
N ALA A 348 40.85 -3.67 16.88
CA ALA A 348 39.53 -4.05 17.36
C ALA A 348 38.78 -4.92 16.34
N PHE A 349 37.61 -5.42 16.73
CA PHE A 349 36.70 -6.12 15.83
C PHE A 349 36.45 -5.29 14.54
N PRO A 350 36.44 -5.90 13.34
CA PRO A 350 36.60 -7.33 13.06
C PRO A 350 38.04 -7.78 12.75
N PHE A 351 39.05 -6.91 12.88
CA PHE A 351 40.45 -7.26 12.55
C PHE A 351 41.01 -8.36 13.45
N THR A 352 40.53 -8.46 14.69
CA THR A 352 40.83 -9.56 15.63
C THR A 352 40.35 -10.93 15.14
N LEU A 353 39.31 -10.98 14.31
CA LEU A 353 38.71 -12.25 13.88
C LEU A 353 39.67 -13.07 13.01
N SER A 354 40.49 -12.41 12.21
CA SER A 354 41.52 -13.08 11.39
C SER A 354 42.57 -13.79 12.25
N ALA A 355 43.04 -13.13 13.32
CA ALA A 355 43.97 -13.72 14.28
C ALA A 355 43.34 -14.89 15.05
N TRP A 356 42.06 -14.76 15.43
CA TRP A 356 41.33 -15.86 16.07
C TRP A 356 41.09 -17.03 15.12
N ALA A 357 40.81 -16.77 13.84
CA ALA A 357 40.67 -17.82 12.83
C ALA A 357 41.97 -18.62 12.67
N GLN A 358 43.13 -17.97 12.69
CA GLN A 358 44.45 -18.62 12.63
C GLN A 358 44.77 -19.48 13.87
N SER A 359 44.11 -19.23 15.01
CA SER A 359 44.27 -20.04 16.22
C SER A 359 43.46 -21.35 16.21
N LEU A 360 42.55 -21.50 15.24
CA LEU A 360 41.75 -22.70 15.06
C LEU A 360 42.37 -23.61 13.99
N PRO A 361 42.03 -24.91 13.96
CA PRO A 361 42.51 -25.82 12.91
C PRO A 361 42.15 -25.29 11.52
N GLU A 362 43.11 -25.37 10.59
CA GLU A 362 42.90 -24.95 9.20
C GLU A 362 41.67 -25.63 8.61
N HIS A 363 40.88 -24.85 7.87
CA HIS A 363 39.63 -25.28 7.23
C HIS A 363 38.58 -25.92 8.16
N SER A 364 38.69 -25.75 9.48
CA SER A 364 37.59 -26.04 10.41
C SER A 364 36.40 -25.12 10.17
N LEU A 365 35.19 -25.53 10.57
CA LEU A 365 34.00 -24.69 10.43
C LEU A 365 34.16 -23.35 11.15
N GLY A 366 34.80 -23.36 12.33
CA GLY A 366 35.07 -22.16 13.12
C GLY A 366 36.08 -21.23 12.44
N SER A 367 37.17 -21.76 11.90
CA SER A 367 38.16 -20.93 11.18
C SER A 367 37.54 -20.34 9.91
N VAL A 368 36.76 -21.11 9.15
CA VAL A 368 36.05 -20.62 7.95
C VAL A 368 35.09 -19.49 8.32
N LEU A 369 34.25 -19.67 9.35
CA LEU A 369 33.27 -18.67 9.75
C LEU A 369 33.94 -17.37 10.21
N LEU A 370 34.99 -17.44 11.03
CA LEU A 370 35.71 -16.26 11.50
C LEU A 370 36.45 -15.54 10.37
N THR A 371 37.04 -16.29 9.44
CA THR A 371 37.66 -15.73 8.24
C THR A 371 36.61 -15.04 7.34
N SER A 372 35.44 -15.64 7.12
CA SER A 372 34.33 -14.98 6.39
C SER A 372 33.85 -13.72 7.10
N ALA A 373 33.64 -13.79 8.42
CA ALA A 373 33.22 -12.67 9.26
C ALA A 373 34.25 -11.54 9.36
N SER A 374 35.47 -11.72 8.86
CA SER A 374 36.44 -10.63 8.70
C SER A 374 36.15 -9.71 7.51
N SER A 375 35.28 -10.14 6.58
CA SER A 375 34.92 -9.38 5.38
C SER A 375 33.59 -8.62 5.53
N PRO A 376 33.48 -7.39 4.98
CA PRO A 376 32.21 -6.66 4.96
C PRO A 376 31.07 -7.39 4.26
N SER A 377 31.39 -8.17 3.22
CA SER A 377 30.40 -8.92 2.44
C SER A 377 29.57 -9.87 3.31
N PHE A 378 30.18 -10.55 4.28
CA PHE A 378 29.52 -11.42 5.24
C PHE A 378 28.38 -10.74 5.98
N TYR A 379 28.56 -9.49 6.42
CA TYR A 379 27.52 -8.78 7.19
C TYR A 379 26.39 -8.27 6.31
N TYR A 380 26.67 -7.89 5.06
CA TYR A 380 25.62 -7.51 4.12
C TYR A 380 24.72 -8.70 3.78
N THR A 381 25.32 -9.85 3.48
CA THR A 381 24.59 -11.08 3.15
C THR A 381 23.88 -11.67 4.35
N LEU A 382 24.49 -11.60 5.55
CA LEU A 382 23.85 -11.97 6.81
C LEU A 382 22.66 -11.07 7.14
N ALA A 383 22.81 -9.74 7.04
CA ALA A 383 21.73 -8.80 7.32
C ALA A 383 20.54 -8.99 6.37
N TYR A 384 20.81 -9.13 5.06
CA TYR A 384 19.79 -9.43 4.07
C TYR A 384 19.08 -10.76 4.39
N SER A 385 19.84 -11.82 4.65
CA SER A 385 19.31 -13.15 4.98
C SER A 385 18.47 -13.12 6.24
N ALA A 386 18.93 -12.42 7.29
CA ALA A 386 18.21 -12.26 8.54
C ALA A 386 16.88 -11.51 8.34
N ILE A 387 16.85 -10.46 7.51
CA ILE A 387 15.61 -9.74 7.16
C ILE A 387 14.63 -10.71 6.50
N VAL A 388 15.05 -11.45 5.48
CA VAL A 388 14.18 -12.41 4.77
C VAL A 388 13.61 -13.45 5.74
N VAL A 389 14.43 -14.01 6.64
CA VAL A 389 13.97 -15.02 7.60
C VAL A 389 13.06 -14.43 8.68
N ILE A 390 13.43 -13.31 9.31
CA ILE A 390 12.67 -12.72 10.43
C ILE A 390 11.31 -12.22 9.93
N PHE A 391 11.28 -11.50 8.81
CA PHE A 391 10.02 -10.99 8.26
C PHE A 391 9.20 -12.10 7.60
N GLY A 392 9.86 -13.08 6.97
CA GLY A 392 9.19 -14.28 6.48
C GLY A 392 8.48 -15.05 7.59
N TRP A 393 9.17 -15.29 8.72
CA TRP A 393 8.56 -15.93 9.89
C TRP A 393 7.35 -15.14 10.40
N ARG A 394 7.46 -13.82 10.54
CA ARG A 394 6.34 -12.96 10.94
C ARG A 394 5.17 -13.03 9.95
N ARG A 395 5.44 -13.15 8.65
CA ARG A 395 4.39 -13.35 7.63
C ARG A 395 3.66 -14.67 7.83
N VAL A 396 4.40 -15.77 8.04
CA VAL A 396 3.81 -17.10 8.25
C VAL A 396 2.91 -17.09 9.48
N GLN A 397 3.37 -16.52 10.59
CA GLN A 397 2.57 -16.37 11.82
C GLN A 397 1.29 -15.55 11.62
N ARG A 398 1.34 -14.49 10.80
CA ARG A 398 0.18 -13.63 10.54
C ARG A 398 -0.87 -14.28 9.63
N ARG A 399 -0.44 -14.99 8.58
CA ARG A 399 -1.36 -15.53 7.56
C ARG A 399 -1.87 -16.93 7.92
N GLY A 400 -1.05 -17.75 8.57
CA GLY A 400 -1.46 -19.06 9.09
C GLY A 400 -1.84 -20.13 8.06
N THR A 401 -1.52 -19.95 6.77
CA THR A 401 -1.85 -20.92 5.71
C THR A 401 -0.63 -21.74 5.28
N GLU A 402 -0.87 -23.01 4.93
CA GLU A 402 0.18 -23.94 4.46
C GLU A 402 0.90 -23.44 3.21
N TYR A 403 0.15 -22.86 2.25
CA TYR A 403 0.72 -22.25 1.06
C TYR A 403 1.74 -21.16 1.41
N VAL A 404 1.39 -20.23 2.31
CA VAL A 404 2.29 -19.14 2.71
C VAL A 404 3.51 -19.68 3.46
N ALA A 405 3.33 -20.73 4.27
CA ALA A 405 4.45 -21.39 4.96
C ALA A 405 5.46 -21.98 3.96
N TRP A 406 5.00 -22.79 3.00
CA TRP A 406 5.85 -23.39 1.99
C TRP A 406 6.48 -22.35 1.06
N GLN A 407 5.70 -21.39 0.57
CA GLN A 407 6.21 -20.29 -0.25
C GLN A 407 7.33 -19.54 0.47
N THR A 408 7.08 -19.13 1.71
CA THR A 408 8.04 -18.34 2.48
C THR A 408 9.28 -19.15 2.84
N ALA A 409 9.13 -20.44 3.18
CA ALA A 409 10.25 -21.33 3.48
C ALA A 409 11.12 -21.59 2.25
N THR A 410 10.50 -21.89 1.10
CA THR A 410 11.22 -22.08 -0.17
C THR A 410 11.94 -20.80 -0.58
N LEU A 411 11.26 -19.66 -0.50
CA LEU A 411 11.84 -18.36 -0.83
C LEU A 411 13.03 -18.03 0.09
N ALA A 412 12.88 -18.22 1.41
CA ALA A 412 13.97 -18.04 2.36
C ALA A 412 15.15 -18.97 2.08
N ALA A 413 14.90 -20.27 1.81
CA ALA A 413 15.96 -21.21 1.47
C ALA A 413 16.70 -20.79 0.18
N ILE A 414 15.95 -20.42 -0.86
CA ILE A 414 16.52 -19.99 -2.15
C ILE A 414 17.29 -18.68 -2.02
N GLN A 415 16.95 -17.77 -1.09
CA GLN A 415 17.76 -16.59 -0.81
C GLN A 415 18.99 -16.93 0.04
N VAL A 416 18.78 -17.54 1.21
CA VAL A 416 19.81 -17.68 2.25
C VAL A 416 20.90 -18.67 1.83
N VAL A 417 20.55 -19.75 1.12
CA VAL A 417 21.53 -20.75 0.71
C VAL A 417 22.54 -20.17 -0.30
N PRO A 418 22.15 -19.61 -1.46
CA PRO A 418 23.09 -19.09 -2.44
C PRO A 418 23.71 -17.74 -2.06
N LEU A 419 23.02 -16.89 -1.29
CA LEU A 419 23.51 -15.56 -0.96
C LEU A 419 24.34 -15.51 0.33
N PHE A 420 24.22 -16.48 1.23
CA PHE A 420 24.96 -16.47 2.49
C PHE A 420 25.64 -17.81 2.76
N LEU A 421 24.88 -18.90 2.90
CA LEU A 421 25.46 -20.16 3.37
C LEU A 421 26.48 -20.76 2.41
N LEU A 422 26.19 -20.78 1.10
CA LEU A 422 27.09 -21.31 0.08
C LEU A 422 28.42 -20.54 0.03
N PRO A 423 28.42 -19.23 -0.27
CA PRO A 423 29.66 -18.49 -0.48
C PRO A 423 30.45 -18.25 0.81
N GLU A 424 29.78 -18.06 1.94
CA GLU A 424 30.46 -17.68 3.20
C GLU A 424 30.85 -18.87 4.08
N ILE A 425 30.22 -20.04 3.91
CA ILE A 425 30.42 -21.17 4.84
C ILE A 425 30.68 -22.48 4.09
N ILE A 426 29.72 -22.93 3.27
CA ILE A 426 29.72 -24.28 2.70
C ILE A 426 30.83 -24.45 1.66
N LEU A 427 30.93 -23.57 0.66
CA LEU A 427 31.95 -23.70 -0.40
C LEU A 427 33.37 -23.53 0.13
N PRO A 428 33.69 -22.55 1.00
CA PRO A 428 35.01 -22.46 1.61
C PRO A 428 35.38 -23.69 2.45
N TYR A 429 34.43 -24.22 3.24
CA TYR A 429 34.66 -25.41 4.04
C TYR A 429 34.93 -26.64 3.16
N LEU A 430 34.08 -26.89 2.17
CA LEU A 430 34.22 -28.04 1.28
C LEU A 430 35.48 -27.94 0.40
N GLY A 431 35.77 -26.75 -0.13
CA GLY A 431 36.95 -26.50 -0.96
C GLY A 431 38.25 -26.61 -0.17
N GLY A 432 38.30 -26.04 1.04
CA GLY A 432 39.47 -26.12 1.93
C GLY A 432 39.79 -27.53 2.41
N ASN A 433 38.77 -28.38 2.59
CA ASN A 433 38.94 -29.79 2.96
C ASN A 433 39.11 -30.73 1.76
N GLY A 434 39.22 -30.20 0.53
CA GLY A 434 39.38 -31.02 -0.68
C GLY A 434 38.18 -31.92 -1.01
N LEU A 435 36.99 -31.60 -0.50
CA LEU A 435 35.76 -32.37 -0.70
C LEU A 435 35.07 -32.08 -2.04
N LEU A 436 35.55 -31.08 -2.78
CA LEU A 436 35.08 -30.71 -4.11
C LEU A 436 36.17 -30.96 -5.16
N PRO A 437 35.83 -31.44 -6.37
CA PRO A 437 36.79 -31.63 -7.44
C PRO A 437 37.48 -30.31 -7.82
N GLY A 438 38.81 -30.30 -7.92
CA GLY A 438 39.59 -29.11 -8.29
C GLY A 438 39.14 -28.49 -9.61
N GLY A 439 38.90 -29.32 -10.63
CA GLY A 439 38.40 -28.83 -11.93
C GLY A 439 37.03 -28.17 -11.88
N LEU A 440 36.15 -28.58 -10.95
CA LEU A 440 34.86 -27.90 -10.72
C LEU A 440 35.08 -26.55 -10.04
N LEU A 441 35.97 -26.51 -9.05
CA LEU A 441 36.33 -25.27 -8.37
C LEU A 441 36.98 -24.27 -9.34
N ASP A 442 37.91 -24.70 -10.19
CA ASP A 442 38.57 -23.82 -11.16
C ASP A 442 37.59 -23.28 -12.22
N ALA A 443 36.63 -24.12 -12.62
CA ALA A 443 35.59 -23.78 -13.59
C ALA A 443 34.57 -22.74 -13.07
N LEU A 444 34.16 -22.83 -11.81
CA LEU A 444 33.07 -22.02 -11.23
C LEU A 444 33.55 -20.95 -10.25
N PHE A 445 34.65 -21.20 -9.54
CA PHE A 445 35.18 -20.41 -8.43
C PHE A 445 36.72 -20.29 -8.55
N PRO A 446 37.21 -19.55 -9.55
CA PRO A 446 38.65 -19.42 -9.79
C PRO A 446 39.38 -18.81 -8.59
N THR A 447 40.68 -19.07 -8.51
CA THR A 447 41.53 -18.53 -7.45
C THR A 447 41.74 -17.03 -7.61
N SER A 448 41.74 -16.30 -6.50
CA SER A 448 41.94 -14.85 -6.50
C SER A 448 42.61 -14.39 -5.21
N GLU A 449 43.66 -13.59 -5.33
CA GLU A 449 44.39 -13.00 -4.19
C GLU A 449 43.53 -12.02 -3.38
N TRP A 450 42.47 -11.48 -3.99
CA TRP A 450 41.55 -10.53 -3.38
C TRP A 450 40.38 -11.22 -2.65
N SER A 451 40.30 -12.54 -2.74
CA SER A 451 39.20 -13.31 -2.15
C SER A 451 39.54 -13.83 -0.76
N VAL A 452 38.53 -13.79 0.13
CA VAL A 452 38.66 -14.10 1.55
C VAL A 452 39.21 -15.51 1.82
N HIS A 453 38.86 -16.47 0.97
CA HIS A 453 39.28 -17.87 1.08
C HIS A 453 40.15 -18.33 -0.10
N GLY A 454 40.80 -17.40 -0.80
CA GLY A 454 41.66 -17.69 -1.95
C GLY A 454 40.93 -18.11 -3.23
N ARG A 455 39.60 -18.27 -3.20
CA ARG A 455 38.73 -18.48 -4.37
C ARG A 455 37.51 -17.56 -4.36
N GLU A 456 37.00 -17.26 -5.55
CA GLU A 456 35.84 -16.38 -5.79
C GLU A 456 34.48 -17.05 -5.51
N TYR A 457 34.29 -17.59 -4.30
CA TYR A 457 33.05 -18.27 -3.92
C TYR A 457 31.79 -17.39 -3.99
N TRP A 458 31.95 -16.07 -3.87
CA TRP A 458 30.86 -15.09 -4.03
C TRP A 458 30.13 -15.22 -5.38
N ARG A 459 30.76 -15.79 -6.42
CA ARG A 459 30.10 -16.05 -7.71
C ARG A 459 28.87 -16.94 -7.57
N ALA A 460 28.74 -17.71 -6.48
CA ALA A 460 27.53 -18.47 -6.14
C ALA A 460 26.24 -17.63 -6.10
N TYR A 461 26.33 -16.30 -5.94
CA TYR A 461 25.19 -15.40 -6.11
C TYR A 461 24.52 -15.55 -7.49
N GLY A 462 25.26 -15.97 -8.52
CA GLY A 462 24.73 -16.23 -9.85
C GLY A 462 23.76 -17.42 -9.92
N PHE A 463 23.68 -18.28 -8.90
CA PHE A 463 22.65 -19.33 -8.86
C PHE A 463 21.23 -18.79 -8.69
N ILE A 464 21.11 -17.56 -8.18
CA ILE A 464 19.82 -16.90 -7.99
C ILE A 464 19.69 -15.62 -8.83
N LEU A 465 20.78 -14.87 -9.00
CA LEU A 465 20.79 -13.63 -9.78
C LEU A 465 20.95 -13.95 -11.27
N ALA A 466 19.84 -14.09 -11.98
CA ALA A 466 19.85 -14.25 -13.44
C ALA A 466 20.38 -13.00 -14.16
N TRP A 467 20.73 -13.11 -15.43
CA TRP A 467 21.19 -11.98 -16.25
C TRP A 467 20.08 -10.92 -16.37
N PRO A 468 20.37 -9.61 -16.23
CA PRO A 468 21.69 -8.97 -16.13
C PRO A 468 22.22 -8.74 -14.70
N LEU A 469 21.56 -9.24 -13.65
CA LEU A 469 21.97 -8.99 -12.25
C LEU A 469 23.32 -9.65 -11.89
N SER A 470 23.75 -10.68 -12.64
CA SER A 470 25.10 -11.26 -12.59
C SER A 470 26.05 -10.68 -13.66
N VAL A 471 25.99 -9.37 -13.91
CA VAL A 471 26.78 -8.68 -14.94
C VAL A 471 28.28 -9.00 -14.85
N TYR A 472 28.82 -9.14 -13.63
CA TYR A 472 30.24 -9.44 -13.37
C TYR A 472 30.68 -10.86 -13.79
N ASN A 473 29.74 -11.78 -13.95
CA ASN A 473 30.00 -13.12 -14.49
C ASN A 473 29.98 -13.14 -16.03
N VAL A 474 29.41 -12.12 -16.67
CA VAL A 474 29.14 -12.07 -18.12
C VAL A 474 30.01 -11.05 -18.85
N PHE A 475 30.23 -9.88 -18.23
CA PHE A 475 31.01 -8.77 -18.78
C PHE A 475 32.26 -8.55 -17.93
N THR A 476 33.24 -9.42 -18.12
CA THR A 476 34.58 -9.34 -17.51
C THR A 476 35.63 -9.60 -18.58
N SER A 477 36.88 -9.21 -18.33
CA SER A 477 38.01 -9.47 -19.22
C SER A 477 38.28 -10.97 -19.42
N GLU A 478 37.90 -11.79 -18.44
CA GLU A 478 38.06 -13.25 -18.47
C GLU A 478 36.71 -13.94 -18.16
N PRO A 479 35.82 -14.09 -19.15
CA PRO A 479 34.51 -14.67 -18.93
C PRO A 479 34.61 -16.18 -18.65
N LEU A 480 34.03 -16.61 -17.53
CA LEU A 480 33.93 -18.02 -17.18
C LEU A 480 32.81 -18.68 -18.01
N TRP A 481 33.18 -19.56 -18.93
CA TRP A 481 32.24 -20.23 -19.85
C TRP A 481 31.08 -20.94 -19.15
N TRP A 482 31.34 -21.55 -17.99
CA TRP A 482 30.31 -22.19 -17.19
C TRP A 482 29.26 -21.20 -16.67
N TRP A 483 29.70 -20.02 -16.22
CA TRP A 483 28.77 -18.98 -15.77
C TRP A 483 27.98 -18.36 -16.91
N LEU A 484 28.58 -18.20 -18.10
CA LEU A 484 27.84 -17.81 -19.31
C LEU A 484 26.73 -18.83 -19.63
N GLY A 485 27.06 -20.13 -19.58
CA GLY A 485 26.10 -21.21 -19.81
C GLY A 485 24.98 -21.24 -18.76
N ILE A 486 25.32 -21.15 -17.47
CA ILE A 486 24.35 -21.13 -16.36
C ILE A 486 23.41 -19.92 -16.49
N CYS A 487 23.96 -18.72 -16.68
CA CYS A 487 23.18 -17.49 -16.84
C CYS A 487 22.26 -17.57 -18.06
N PHE A 488 22.74 -18.13 -19.18
CA PHE A 488 21.93 -18.31 -20.39
C PHE A 488 20.77 -19.27 -20.13
N VAL A 489 21.03 -20.45 -19.56
CA VAL A 489 20.00 -21.45 -19.27
C VAL A 489 18.98 -20.92 -18.27
N GLN A 490 19.42 -20.26 -17.20
CA GLN A 490 18.51 -19.63 -16.23
C GLN A 490 17.61 -18.59 -16.90
N THR A 491 18.19 -17.68 -17.68
CA THR A 491 17.48 -16.50 -18.22
C THR A 491 16.59 -16.85 -19.40
N PHE A 492 17.03 -17.73 -20.29
CA PHE A 492 16.34 -18.01 -21.55
C PHE A 492 15.58 -19.35 -21.55
N VAL A 493 15.84 -20.24 -20.59
CA VAL A 493 15.17 -21.55 -20.52
C VAL A 493 14.35 -21.71 -19.24
N LEU A 494 14.99 -21.64 -18.07
CA LEU A 494 14.34 -21.95 -16.79
C LEU A 494 13.30 -20.90 -16.39
N ILE A 495 13.65 -19.60 -16.43
CA ILE A 495 12.73 -18.51 -16.06
C ILE A 495 11.54 -18.46 -17.03
N PRO A 496 11.72 -18.41 -18.37
CA PRO A 496 10.61 -18.39 -19.30
C PRO A 496 9.76 -19.65 -19.21
N GLY A 497 10.37 -20.83 -19.08
CA GLY A 497 9.66 -22.10 -18.91
C GLY A 497 8.80 -22.10 -17.65
N MET A 498 9.36 -21.68 -16.52
CA MET A 498 8.63 -21.60 -15.27
C MET A 498 7.47 -20.60 -15.34
N ILE A 499 7.69 -19.43 -15.93
CA ILE A 499 6.64 -18.43 -16.12
C ILE A 499 5.56 -18.95 -17.09
N TYR A 500 5.94 -19.69 -18.12
CA TYR A 500 4.99 -20.28 -19.08
C TYR A 500 4.06 -21.30 -18.41
N PHE A 501 4.58 -22.15 -17.53
CA PHE A 501 3.77 -23.21 -16.89
C PHE A 501 3.01 -22.75 -15.63
N TRP A 502 3.58 -21.82 -14.85
CA TRP A 502 3.04 -21.44 -13.54
C TRP A 502 2.74 -19.94 -13.38
N GLY A 503 2.97 -19.12 -14.42
CA GLY A 503 2.71 -17.68 -14.41
C GLY A 503 3.84 -16.85 -13.80
N LYS A 504 3.72 -15.51 -13.88
CA LYS A 504 4.74 -14.56 -13.41
C LYS A 504 5.00 -14.68 -11.90
N GLY A 505 3.99 -15.08 -11.13
CA GLY A 505 4.07 -15.28 -9.68
C GLY A 505 5.03 -16.41 -9.25
N ALA A 506 5.36 -17.37 -10.12
CA ALA A 506 6.26 -18.46 -9.78
C ALA A 506 7.70 -17.99 -9.54
N TYR A 507 8.30 -17.27 -10.50
CA TYR A 507 9.64 -16.71 -10.29
C TYR A 507 9.61 -15.58 -9.26
N CYS A 508 8.71 -14.62 -9.43
CA CYS A 508 8.68 -13.43 -8.61
C CYS A 508 8.31 -13.76 -7.15
N GLY A 509 7.41 -14.71 -6.88
CA GLY A 509 6.96 -15.04 -5.52
C GLY A 509 7.78 -16.11 -4.80
N TRP A 510 8.54 -16.94 -5.52
CA TRP A 510 9.23 -18.09 -4.92
C TRP A 510 10.76 -18.07 -5.04
N ILE A 511 11.32 -17.27 -5.96
CA ILE A 511 12.75 -17.34 -6.29
C ILE A 511 13.44 -15.96 -6.30
N CYS A 512 12.82 -14.95 -6.91
CA CYS A 512 13.45 -13.65 -7.10
C CYS A 512 13.77 -12.99 -5.73
N SER A 513 14.89 -12.27 -5.64
CA SER A 513 15.25 -11.49 -4.45
C SER A 513 14.32 -10.31 -4.19
N CYS A 514 13.72 -9.74 -5.25
CA CYS A 514 12.92 -8.52 -5.16
C CYS A 514 11.52 -8.67 -4.52
N GLY A 515 10.58 -9.48 -4.99
CA GLY A 515 10.62 -10.92 -4.80
C GLY A 515 10.49 -11.26 -3.31
N ALA A 516 11.51 -11.91 -2.76
CA ALA A 516 11.66 -12.16 -1.34
C ALA A 516 11.39 -10.95 -0.46
N LEU A 517 11.92 -9.78 -0.82
CA LEU A 517 11.73 -8.57 -0.04
C LEU A 517 10.26 -8.11 -0.03
N ALA A 518 9.63 -8.03 -1.21
CA ALA A 518 8.23 -7.68 -1.38
C ALA A 518 7.31 -8.65 -0.64
N GLU A 519 7.58 -9.95 -0.77
CA GLU A 519 6.82 -11.02 -0.15
C GLU A 519 6.96 -10.99 1.38
N THR A 520 8.16 -10.79 1.93
CA THR A 520 8.38 -10.84 3.38
C THR A 520 8.06 -9.51 4.08
N LEU A 521 8.35 -8.36 3.47
CA LEU A 521 8.06 -7.03 4.03
C LEU A 521 6.61 -6.57 3.79
N GLY A 522 5.87 -7.21 2.89
CA GLY A 522 4.42 -7.12 2.82
C GLY A 522 3.87 -6.22 1.72
N ASP A 523 4.29 -6.45 0.48
CA ASP A 523 3.60 -5.95 -0.72
C ASP A 523 2.13 -6.41 -0.72
N GLN A 524 1.22 -5.46 -0.52
CA GLN A 524 -0.23 -5.69 -0.44
C GLN A 524 -0.94 -5.72 -1.78
N HIS A 525 -0.21 -5.54 -2.89
CA HIS A 525 -0.80 -5.46 -4.24
C HIS A 525 -0.44 -6.68 -5.10
N ARG A 526 0.23 -7.66 -4.51
CA ARG A 526 0.78 -8.82 -5.20
C ARG A 526 -0.28 -9.85 -5.62
N ASP A 527 -1.33 -9.97 -4.83
CA ASP A 527 -2.56 -10.71 -5.10
C ASP A 527 -3.30 -10.20 -6.35
N LYS A 528 -3.02 -8.97 -6.77
CA LYS A 528 -3.56 -8.38 -8.01
C LYS A 528 -2.75 -8.78 -9.25
N MET A 529 -1.65 -9.51 -9.12
CA MET A 529 -0.84 -9.93 -10.26
C MET A 529 -1.51 -11.07 -11.04
N PRO A 530 -1.33 -11.13 -12.37
CA PRO A 530 -1.88 -12.22 -13.18
C PRO A 530 -1.29 -13.57 -12.75
N HIS A 531 -2.16 -14.46 -12.33
CA HIS A 531 -1.83 -15.81 -11.92
C HIS A 531 -2.09 -16.81 -13.06
N GLY A 532 -1.28 -17.88 -13.12
CA GLY A 532 -1.49 -18.95 -14.10
C GLY A 532 -2.75 -19.76 -13.80
N PRO A 533 -3.28 -20.54 -14.77
CA PRO A 533 -4.49 -21.35 -14.59
C PRO A 533 -4.39 -22.49 -13.55
N LYS A 534 -3.23 -22.66 -12.90
CA LYS A 534 -2.96 -23.63 -11.83
C LYS A 534 -2.53 -22.98 -10.51
N TRP A 535 -2.77 -21.67 -10.37
CA TRP A 535 -2.47 -20.93 -9.15
C TRP A 535 -3.46 -21.25 -8.03
#